data_AF-A0A7X5N3G3-F1
#
_entry.id   AF-A0A7X5N3G3-F1
#
_cell.length_a   1.000
_cell.length_b   1.000
_cell.length_c   1.000
_cell.angle_alpha   90.00
_cell.angle_beta   90.00
_cell.angle_gamma   90.00
#
_symmetry.space_group_name_H-M   'P 1'
#
loop_
_entity.id
_entity.type
_entity.pdbx_description
1 polymer ?
#
loop_
_entity_poly.entity_id
_entity_poly.type
_entity_poly.pdbx_seq_one_letter_code
_entity_poly.pdbx_strand_id
1 'polypeptide(L)'
;AEKDGVPGWKLTLQMPCYLPVQTDADNRELRARLYRANAERASEFGDAALDNSANIDRILALRAELAQLLGFASYAEYSVATKMAQSPDEVMGFLRDLAVRA
;
A
#
# COMPACT_ATOMS: atom_id res chain seq x y z
N ALA A 1 -4.14 -26.18 4.38
CA ALA A 1 -5.34 -26.95 4.05
C ALA A 1 -5.32 -28.23 4.86
N GLU A 2 -4.48 -29.21 4.53
CA GLU A 2 -4.35 -30.44 5.33
C GLU A 2 -3.93 -30.19 6.79
N LYS A 3 -2.98 -29.27 7.02
CA LYS A 3 -2.62 -28.82 8.38
C LYS A 3 -3.80 -28.22 9.17
N ASP A 4 -4.81 -27.73 8.48
CA ASP A 4 -6.03 -27.17 9.07
C ASP A 4 -7.22 -28.15 8.99
N GLY A 5 -6.98 -29.41 8.60
CA GLY A 5 -8.01 -30.45 8.45
C GLY A 5 -8.94 -30.28 7.23
N VAL A 6 -8.60 -29.39 6.29
CA VAL A 6 -9.41 -29.11 5.10
C VAL A 6 -8.79 -29.76 3.86
N PRO A 7 -9.52 -30.54 3.06
CA PRO A 7 -9.01 -31.10 1.81
C PRO A 7 -8.70 -30.00 0.78
N GLY A 8 -7.71 -30.22 -0.09
CA GLY A 8 -7.32 -29.31 -1.16
C GLY A 8 -6.15 -28.37 -0.82
N TRP A 9 -6.12 -27.19 -1.43
CA TRP A 9 -5.04 -26.20 -1.26
C TRP A 9 -5.52 -24.96 -0.51
N LYS A 10 -4.65 -24.42 0.35
CA LYS A 10 -4.88 -23.15 1.04
C LYS A 10 -3.87 -22.13 0.54
N LEU A 11 -4.37 -21.15 -0.20
CA LEU A 11 -3.57 -20.03 -0.68
C LEU A 11 -3.64 -18.90 0.34
N THR A 12 -2.51 -18.21 0.55
CA THR A 12 -2.43 -17.05 1.44
C THR A 12 -2.12 -15.80 0.62
N LEU A 13 -2.31 -14.63 1.23
CA LEU A 13 -2.00 -13.34 0.60
C LEU A 13 -0.56 -12.88 0.89
N GLN A 14 0.29 -13.77 1.42
CA GLN A 14 1.70 -13.50 1.59
C GLN A 14 2.39 -13.58 0.22
N MET A 15 3.37 -12.71 -0.02
CA MET A 15 4.01 -12.57 -1.33
C MET A 15 4.57 -13.89 -1.92
N PRO A 16 5.16 -14.81 -1.12
CA PRO A 16 5.61 -16.11 -1.65
C PRO A 16 4.49 -17.01 -2.20
N CYS A 17 3.22 -16.75 -1.85
CA CYS A 17 2.07 -17.46 -2.39
C CYS A 17 1.32 -16.62 -3.44
N TYR A 18 1.11 -15.33 -3.15
CA TYR A 18 0.38 -14.42 -4.02
C TYR A 18 1.07 -14.21 -5.37
N LEU A 19 2.38 -13.91 -5.38
CA LEU A 19 3.08 -13.58 -6.62
C LEU A 19 3.12 -14.74 -7.64
N PRO A 20 3.46 -15.99 -7.26
CA PRO A 20 3.42 -17.10 -8.21
C PRO A 20 2.04 -17.34 -8.82
N VAL A 21 0.96 -17.18 -8.03
CA VAL A 21 -0.40 -17.33 -8.58
C VAL A 21 -0.70 -16.22 -9.59
N GLN A 22 -0.29 -14.98 -9.32
CA GLN A 22 -0.51 -13.88 -10.25
C GLN A 22 0.32 -13.98 -11.52
N THR A 23 1.55 -14.52 -11.44
CA THR A 23 2.47 -14.62 -12.56
C THR A 23 2.19 -15.84 -13.43
N ASP A 24 2.02 -17.02 -12.83
CA ASP A 24 2.13 -18.30 -13.54
C ASP A 24 0.82 -19.08 -13.63
N ALA A 25 -0.22 -18.77 -12.85
CA ALA A 25 -1.45 -19.54 -12.88
C ALA A 25 -2.27 -19.21 -14.14
N ASP A 26 -2.62 -20.23 -14.93
CA ASP A 26 -3.43 -20.04 -16.16
C ASP A 26 -4.87 -19.58 -15.88
N ASN A 27 -5.42 -19.95 -14.72
CA ASN A 27 -6.82 -19.68 -14.37
C ASN A 27 -7.05 -18.19 -14.02
N ARG A 28 -7.69 -17.45 -14.94
CA ARG A 28 -8.02 -16.02 -14.78
C ARG A 28 -8.91 -15.74 -13.56
N GLU A 29 -9.87 -16.61 -13.27
CA GLU A 29 -10.78 -16.42 -12.15
C GLU A 29 -10.04 -16.56 -10.82
N LEU A 30 -9.12 -17.51 -10.72
CA LEU A 30 -8.24 -17.66 -9.56
C LEU A 30 -7.41 -16.40 -9.35
N ARG A 31 -6.75 -15.89 -10.40
CA ARG A 31 -5.95 -14.64 -10.34
C ARG A 31 -6.81 -13.44 -9.92
N ALA A 32 -8.02 -13.32 -10.47
CA ALA A 32 -8.94 -12.24 -10.14
C ALA A 32 -9.40 -12.28 -8.67
N ARG A 33 -9.70 -13.47 -8.15
CA ARG A 33 -10.09 -13.68 -6.74
C ARG A 33 -8.96 -13.32 -5.78
N LEU A 34 -7.74 -13.80 -6.05
CA LEU A 34 -6.59 -13.48 -5.20
C LEU A 34 -6.20 -12.00 -5.29
N TYR A 35 -6.25 -11.40 -6.48
CA TYR A 35 -6.01 -9.98 -6.67
C TYR A 35 -6.94 -9.13 -5.79
N ARG A 36 -8.26 -9.33 -5.88
CA ARG A 36 -9.23 -8.58 -5.08
C ARG A 36 -9.00 -8.78 -3.60
N ALA A 37 -8.86 -10.03 -3.16
CA ALA A 37 -8.58 -10.35 -1.77
C ALA A 37 -7.30 -9.66 -1.25
N ASN A 38 -6.26 -9.52 -2.08
CA ASN A 38 -5.02 -8.83 -1.73
C ASN A 38 -5.17 -7.29 -1.72
N ALA A 39 -5.92 -6.73 -2.67
CA ALA A 39 -6.13 -5.29 -2.84
C ALA A 39 -7.08 -4.69 -1.77
N GLU A 40 -8.06 -5.47 -1.32
CA GLU A 40 -9.08 -5.06 -0.36
C GLU A 40 -8.68 -5.35 1.11
N ARG A 41 -7.45 -5.81 1.36
CA ARG A 41 -6.99 -6.08 2.75
C ARG A 41 -7.03 -4.82 3.59
N ALA A 42 -7.55 -4.95 4.81
CA ALA A 42 -7.63 -3.87 5.79
C ALA A 42 -8.31 -2.61 5.24
N SER A 43 -9.35 -2.83 4.43
CA SER A 43 -10.20 -1.80 3.83
C SER A 43 -11.64 -1.95 4.30
N GLU A 44 -12.47 -0.97 3.95
CA GLU A 44 -13.91 -0.93 4.22
C GLU A 44 -14.70 -2.10 3.60
N PHE A 45 -14.11 -2.82 2.65
CA PHE A 45 -14.72 -3.97 1.99
C PHE A 45 -14.57 -5.29 2.78
N GLY A 46 -13.83 -5.27 3.89
CA GLY A 46 -13.55 -6.43 4.74
C GLY A 46 -14.24 -6.39 6.11
N ASP A 47 -13.58 -7.02 7.09
CA ASP A 47 -13.98 -6.89 8.51
C ASP A 47 -13.71 -5.47 8.98
N ALA A 48 -14.75 -4.78 9.44
CA ALA A 48 -14.66 -3.41 9.94
C ALA A 48 -13.67 -3.26 11.11
N ALA A 49 -13.40 -4.32 11.88
CA ALA A 49 -12.40 -4.31 12.94
C ALA A 49 -10.95 -4.24 12.42
N LEU A 50 -10.74 -4.53 11.13
CA LEU A 50 -9.42 -4.52 10.47
C LEU A 50 -9.26 -3.36 9.48
N ASP A 51 -10.28 -2.53 9.29
CA ASP A 51 -10.23 -1.38 8.37
C ASP A 51 -9.23 -0.32 8.85
N ASN A 52 -8.31 0.08 7.97
CA ASN A 52 -7.28 1.08 8.25
C ASN A 52 -7.64 2.50 7.78
N SER A 53 -8.79 2.71 7.13
CA SER A 53 -9.17 4.00 6.54
C SER A 53 -9.14 5.14 7.57
N ALA A 54 -9.81 4.94 8.71
CA ALA A 54 -9.83 5.93 9.79
C ALA A 54 -8.45 6.17 10.43
N ASN A 55 -7.59 5.14 10.47
CA ASN A 55 -6.21 5.28 10.95
C ASN A 55 -5.39 6.15 10.00
N ILE A 56 -5.54 5.95 8.68
CA ILE A 56 -4.88 6.76 7.65
C ILE A 56 -5.30 8.22 7.76
N ASP A 57 -6.59 8.49 7.87
CA ASP A 57 -7.12 9.85 8.03
C ASP A 57 -6.53 10.56 9.26
N ARG A 58 -6.52 9.85 10.40
CA ARG A 58 -5.92 10.37 11.63
C ARG A 58 -4.43 10.64 11.48
N ILE A 59 -3.69 9.75 10.83
CA ILE A 59 -2.26 9.92 10.57
C ILE A 59 -2.01 11.14 9.67
N LEU A 60 -2.82 11.34 8.63
CA LEU A 60 -2.70 12.50 7.73
C LEU A 60 -2.97 13.82 8.47
N ALA A 61 -4.01 13.87 9.29
CA ALA A 61 -4.31 15.04 10.12
C ALA A 61 -3.16 15.38 11.08
N LEU A 62 -2.66 14.38 11.82
CA LEU A 62 -1.56 14.56 12.77
C LEU A 62 -0.26 14.97 12.07
N ARG A 63 0.01 14.45 10.87
CA ARG A 63 1.17 14.83 10.06
C ARG A 63 1.09 16.28 9.57
N ALA A 64 -0.10 16.75 9.20
CA ALA A 64 -0.33 18.13 8.83
C ALA A 64 -0.11 19.08 10.02
N GLU A 65 -0.68 18.74 11.18
CA GLU A 65 -0.49 19.50 12.42
C GLU A 65 0.98 19.57 12.84
N LEU A 66 1.69 18.43 12.84
CA LEU A 66 3.12 18.37 13.15
C LEU A 66 3.95 19.29 12.25
N ALA A 67 3.70 19.29 10.94
CA ALA A 67 4.42 20.15 10.01
C ALA A 67 4.19 21.63 10.31
N GLN A 68 2.94 22.03 10.57
CA GLN A 68 2.57 23.41 10.91
C GLN A 68 3.24 23.87 12.20
N LEU A 69 3.23 23.03 13.25
CA LEU A 69 3.87 23.34 14.53
C LEU A 69 5.38 23.58 14.41
N LEU A 70 6.02 22.94 13.42
CA LEU A 70 7.45 23.05 13.15
C LEU A 70 7.78 24.10 12.06
N GLY A 71 6.78 24.83 11.56
CA GLY A 71 6.97 25.90 10.58
C GLY A 71 7.15 25.43 9.13
N PHE A 72 6.80 24.18 8.81
CA PHE A 72 6.78 23.66 7.44
C PHE A 72 5.41 23.82 6.80
N ALA A 73 5.34 24.01 5.48
CA ALA A 73 4.07 24.15 4.77
C ALA A 73 3.35 22.81 4.59
N SER A 74 4.08 21.68 4.65
CA SER A 74 3.51 20.34 4.57
C SER A 74 4.38 19.29 5.25
N TYR A 75 3.81 18.11 5.52
CA TYR A 75 4.59 16.97 6.01
C TYR A 75 5.64 16.49 5.01
N ALA A 76 5.42 16.72 3.70
CA ALA A 76 6.40 16.38 2.68
C ALA A 76 7.67 17.22 2.84
N GLU A 77 7.54 18.54 3.05
CA GLU A 77 8.67 19.43 3.33
C GLU A 77 9.41 19.04 4.61
N TYR A 78 8.66 18.82 5.70
CA TYR A 78 9.22 18.33 6.96
C TYR A 78 10.02 17.03 6.77
N SER A 79 9.49 16.09 5.99
CA SER A 79 10.13 14.80 5.74
C SER A 79 11.42 14.93 4.93
N VAL A 80 11.45 15.74 3.88
CA VAL A 80 12.63 15.86 3.00
C VAL A 80 13.74 16.71 3.62
N ALA A 81 13.45 17.55 4.61
CA ALA A 81 14.45 18.39 5.28
C ALA A 81 15.67 17.63 5.84
N THR A 82 15.54 16.32 6.09
CA THR A 82 16.63 15.44 6.58
C THR A 82 17.13 14.43 5.54
N LYS A 83 16.68 14.54 4.29
CA LYS A 83 16.99 13.61 3.19
C LYS A 83 17.87 14.29 2.14
N MET A 84 18.29 13.52 1.13
CA MET A 84 19.12 14.04 0.04
C MET A 84 18.34 14.93 -0.94
N ALA A 85 17.06 14.63 -1.18
CA ALA A 85 16.21 15.50 -1.99
C ALA A 85 15.95 16.81 -1.25
N GLN A 86 16.09 17.94 -1.94
CA GLN A 86 16.06 19.28 -1.35
C GLN A 86 14.64 19.81 -1.19
N SER A 87 13.68 19.32 -1.98
CA SER A 87 12.28 19.74 -1.88
C SER A 87 11.31 18.65 -2.36
N PRO A 88 10.02 18.73 -1.96
CA PRO A 88 8.98 17.88 -2.53
C PRO A 88 8.82 18.06 -4.06
N ASP A 89 9.08 19.27 -4.57
CA ASP A 89 9.01 19.57 -6.00
C ASP A 89 10.10 18.84 -6.79
N GLU A 90 11.31 18.74 -6.25
CA GLU A 90 12.39 17.93 -6.84
C GLU A 90 11.98 16.45 -6.94
N VAL A 91 11.40 15.91 -5.86
CA VAL A 91 10.89 14.52 -5.84
C VAL A 91 9.82 14.32 -6.90
N MET A 92 8.84 15.22 -6.98
CA MET A 92 7.75 15.13 -7.95
C MET A 92 8.25 15.31 -9.38
N GLY A 93 9.21 16.19 -9.61
CA GLY A 93 9.86 16.39 -10.92
C GLY A 93 10.56 15.12 -11.38
N PHE A 94 11.37 14.50 -10.53
CA PHE A 94 12.04 13.24 -10.81
C PHE A 94 11.05 12.12 -11.14
N LEU A 95 10.01 11.93 -10.33
CA LEU A 95 9.01 10.87 -10.54
C LEU A 95 8.23 11.07 -11.85
N ARG A 96 7.90 12.31 -12.21
CA ARG A 96 7.21 12.62 -13.47
C ARG A 96 8.11 12.41 -14.69
N ASP A 97 9.36 12.83 -14.64
CA ASP A 97 10.33 12.57 -15.71
C ASP A 97 10.54 11.06 -15.91
N LEU A 98 10.68 10.30 -14.83
CA LEU A 98 10.80 8.84 -14.89
C LEU A 98 9.57 8.20 -15.54
N ALA A 99 8.36 8.62 -15.17
CA ALA A 99 7.11 8.09 -15.72
C ALA A 99 6.95 8.35 -17.23
N VAL A 100 7.56 9.41 -17.77
CA VAL A 100 7.54 9.72 -19.22
C VAL A 100 8.55 8.86 -20.00
N ARG A 101 9.61 8.38 -19.36
CA ARG A 101 10.68 7.60 -20.00
C ARG A 101 10.46 6.09 -20.00
N ALA A 102 9.61 5.59 -19.10
CA ALA A 102 9.26 4.18 -18.96
C ALA A 102 8.22 3.76 -20.02
#